data_AF-A0A3C1Y3W5-F1
#
_entry.id   AF-A0A3C1Y3W5-F1
#
_cell.length_a   1.000
_cell.length_b   1.000
_cell.length_c   1.000
_cell.angle_alpha   90.00
_cell.angle_beta   90.00
_cell.angle_gamma   90.00
#
_symmetry.space_group_name_H-M   'P 1'
#
loop_
_entity.id
_entity.type
_entity.pdbx_description
1 polymer ?
#
loop_
_entity_poly.entity_id
_entity_poly.type
_entity_poly.pdbx_seq_one_letter_code
_entity_poly.pdbx_strand_id
1 'polypeptide(L)'
;MKMSARLLLARAGIAALLLAPASAVQAQAAATQAPEAIIIAAQTYLQEQLASLPGEATIAIDPPRTDRLTPCDDLAPFLPSGMKLRSRMTVGVRCNTAKGWTAYVQASVSVAGHYYVASRLIAAGQALTPADLDAR
;
A
#
# COMPACT_ATOMS: atom_id res chain seq x y z
N MET A 1 22.89 -18.34 86.74
CA MET A 1 22.01 -18.26 87.94
C MET A 1 20.70 -17.58 87.56
N LYS A 2 19.57 -18.29 87.76
CA LYS A 2 18.15 -17.85 87.79
C LYS A 2 17.54 -17.39 86.44
N MET A 3 16.84 -18.25 85.70
CA MET A 3 15.38 -18.55 85.76
C MET A 3 14.53 -17.28 85.55
N SER A 4 13.65 -17.18 84.55
CA SER A 4 12.43 -18.00 84.46
C SER A 4 11.72 -17.85 83.12
N ALA A 5 11.28 -18.98 82.57
CA ALA A 5 10.30 -19.09 81.50
C ALA A 5 8.87 -18.97 82.04
N ARG A 6 7.98 -18.29 81.31
CA ARG A 6 6.51 -18.38 81.41
C ARG A 6 5.95 -18.29 80.00
N LEU A 7 5.64 -19.45 79.41
CA LEU A 7 4.29 -19.96 79.14
C LEU A 7 3.41 -19.09 78.22
N LEU A 8 3.25 -19.62 76.98
CA LEU A 8 1.99 -19.90 76.28
C LEU A 8 0.91 -18.81 76.25
N LEU A 9 0.55 -18.34 75.05
CA LEU A 9 -0.72 -18.70 74.37
C LEU A 9 -0.87 -17.98 73.03
N ALA A 10 -1.38 -18.74 72.07
CA ALA A 10 -1.66 -18.42 70.68
C ALA A 10 -2.52 -17.17 70.46
N ARG A 11 -2.31 -16.51 69.31
CA ARG A 11 -3.40 -16.13 68.39
C ARG A 11 -2.86 -15.72 67.01
N ALA A 12 -3.58 -16.19 66.01
CA ALA A 12 -3.32 -16.12 64.58
C ALA A 12 -3.15 -14.68 64.06
N GLY A 13 -2.28 -14.51 63.07
CA GLY A 13 -2.03 -13.21 62.46
C GLY A 13 -1.41 -13.32 61.06
N ILE A 14 -2.29 -13.50 60.08
CA ILE A 14 -2.21 -12.95 58.71
C ILE A 14 -1.01 -13.40 57.86
N ALA A 15 -1.29 -14.37 56.98
CA ALA A 15 -0.47 -14.64 55.80
C ALA A 15 -0.45 -13.40 54.90
N ALA A 16 0.64 -12.63 54.94
CA ALA A 16 0.90 -11.54 54.02
C ALA A 16 1.29 -12.11 52.65
N LEU A 17 0.29 -12.39 51.82
CA LEU A 17 0.46 -12.69 50.41
C LEU A 17 0.90 -11.40 49.70
N LEU A 18 2.20 -11.25 49.46
CA LEU A 18 2.76 -10.17 48.65
C LEU A 18 2.26 -10.32 47.19
N LEU A 19 1.17 -9.63 46.86
CA LEU A 19 0.76 -9.40 45.47
C LEU A 19 1.84 -8.55 44.80
N ALA A 20 2.72 -9.18 44.02
CA ALA A 20 3.52 -8.48 43.04
C ALA A 20 2.59 -7.93 41.94
N PRO A 21 2.64 -6.64 41.59
CA PRO A 21 1.93 -6.14 40.42
C PRO A 21 2.66 -6.70 39.20
N ALA A 22 2.04 -7.65 38.50
CA ALA A 22 2.45 -8.02 37.15
C ALA A 22 2.14 -6.83 36.24
N SER A 23 3.10 -5.94 36.06
CA SER A 23 3.04 -4.90 35.03
C SER A 23 3.06 -5.61 33.68
N ALA A 24 1.88 -5.79 33.08
CA ALA A 24 1.75 -6.24 31.71
C ALA A 24 2.37 -5.17 30.80
N VAL A 25 3.61 -5.41 30.34
CA VAL A 25 4.21 -4.64 29.26
C VAL A 25 3.48 -5.03 27.98
N GLN A 26 2.42 -4.30 27.64
CA GLN A 26 1.81 -4.39 26.32
C GLN A 26 2.77 -3.75 25.33
N ALA A 27 3.48 -4.58 24.57
CA ALA A 27 4.26 -4.11 23.43
C ALA A 27 3.30 -3.51 22.40
N GLN A 28 3.26 -2.17 22.31
CA GLN A 28 2.58 -1.49 21.21
C GLN A 28 3.34 -1.81 19.93
N ALA A 29 2.79 -2.70 19.10
CA ALA A 29 3.26 -2.84 17.73
C ALA A 29 3.14 -1.48 17.05
N ALA A 30 4.25 -0.94 16.55
CA ALA A 30 4.22 0.31 15.81
C ALA A 30 3.30 0.13 14.60
N ALA A 31 2.26 0.98 14.49
CA ALA A 31 1.37 0.96 13.34
C ALA A 31 2.19 1.29 12.09
N THR A 32 2.10 0.45 11.07
CA THR A 32 2.69 0.69 9.74
C THR A 32 1.62 1.21 8.79
N GLN A 33 2.06 1.87 7.70
CA GLN A 33 1.15 2.31 6.65
C GLN A 33 0.35 1.13 6.08
N ALA A 34 -0.96 1.34 5.89
CA ALA A 34 -1.82 0.38 5.21
C ALA A 34 -1.43 0.28 3.71
N PRO A 35 -1.09 -0.91 3.19
CA PRO A 35 -0.82 -1.11 1.77
C PRO A 35 -1.94 -0.62 0.86
N GLU A 36 -3.18 -0.79 1.28
CA GLU A 36 -4.39 -0.44 0.53
C GLU A 36 -4.49 1.06 0.28
N ALA A 37 -4.07 1.89 1.24
CA ALA A 37 -4.08 3.35 1.06
C ALA A 37 -3.11 3.80 -0.05
N ILE A 38 -1.94 3.15 -0.15
CA ILE A 38 -0.97 3.41 -1.22
C ILE A 38 -1.51 2.93 -2.56
N ILE A 39 -2.14 1.76 -2.60
CA ILE A 39 -2.77 1.19 -3.81
C ILE A 39 -3.85 2.13 -4.32
N ILE A 40 -4.77 2.57 -3.46
CA ILE A 40 -5.87 3.48 -3.82
C ILE A 40 -5.31 4.81 -4.34
N ALA A 41 -4.37 5.43 -3.62
CA ALA A 41 -3.77 6.69 -4.07
C ALA A 41 -3.12 6.56 -5.46
N ALA A 42 -2.34 5.50 -5.69
CA ALA A 42 -1.72 5.26 -6.99
C ALA A 42 -2.76 4.96 -8.10
N GLN A 43 -3.81 4.20 -7.78
CA GLN A 43 -4.86 3.86 -8.73
C GLN A 43 -5.68 5.08 -9.13
N THR A 44 -6.13 5.90 -8.19
CA THR A 44 -6.87 7.15 -8.45
C THR A 44 -6.05 8.10 -9.31
N TYR A 45 -4.77 8.28 -8.98
CA TYR A 45 -3.87 9.09 -9.80
C TYR A 45 -3.77 8.59 -11.24
N LEU A 46 -3.58 7.29 -11.44
CA LEU A 46 -3.53 6.73 -12.80
C LEU A 46 -4.87 6.85 -13.54
N GLN A 47 -6.01 6.71 -12.85
CA GLN A 47 -7.33 6.93 -13.44
C GLN A 47 -7.44 8.36 -14.00
N GLU A 48 -7.02 9.37 -13.24
CA GLU A 48 -7.02 10.78 -13.68
C GLU A 48 -6.06 11.00 -14.86
N GLN A 49 -4.85 10.45 -14.80
CA GLN A 49 -3.87 10.58 -15.89
C GLN A 49 -4.34 9.93 -17.20
N LEU A 50 -5.11 8.85 -17.11
CA LEU A 50 -5.61 8.08 -18.25
C LEU A 50 -6.98 8.56 -18.75
N ALA A 51 -7.63 9.51 -18.06
CA ALA A 51 -8.97 10.00 -18.41
C ALA A 51 -9.07 10.64 -19.81
N SER A 52 -7.94 11.04 -20.39
CA SER A 52 -7.87 11.59 -21.75
C SER A 52 -7.81 10.53 -22.85
N LEU A 53 -7.55 9.26 -22.50
CA LEU A 53 -7.44 8.19 -23.48
C LEU A 53 -8.84 7.69 -23.90
N PRO A 54 -9.04 7.40 -25.19
CA PRO A 54 -10.26 6.75 -25.64
C PRO A 54 -10.27 5.30 -25.15
N GLY A 55 -11.32 4.91 -24.44
CA GLY A 55 -11.52 3.55 -23.96
C GLY A 55 -11.49 3.42 -22.43
N GLU A 56 -11.84 2.23 -21.95
CA GLU A 56 -11.87 1.93 -20.52
C GLU A 56 -10.50 1.47 -20.05
N ALA A 57 -9.93 2.17 -19.06
CA ALA A 57 -8.65 1.83 -18.47
C ALA A 57 -8.83 0.83 -17.31
N THR A 58 -8.23 -0.34 -17.45
CA THR A 58 -8.04 -1.30 -16.35
C THR A 58 -6.66 -1.07 -15.72
N ILE A 59 -6.64 -0.85 -14.40
CA ILE A 59 -5.40 -0.55 -13.65
C ILE A 59 -5.26 -1.56 -12.51
N ALA A 60 -4.12 -2.23 -12.45
CA ALA A 60 -3.72 -3.12 -11.36
C ALA A 60 -2.42 -2.62 -10.72
N ILE A 61 -2.38 -2.60 -9.38
CA ILE A 61 -1.20 -2.20 -8.61
C ILE A 61 -0.69 -3.42 -7.84
N ASP A 62 0.60 -3.74 -8.00
CA ASP A 62 1.24 -4.81 -7.25
C ASP A 62 1.33 -4.40 -5.76
N PRO A 63 1.02 -5.29 -4.80
CA PRO A 63 0.98 -4.94 -3.38
C PRO A 63 2.30 -4.34 -2.86
N PRO A 64 2.29 -3.13 -2.26
CA PRO A 64 3.49 -2.51 -1.73
C PRO A 64 3.97 -3.19 -0.44
N ARG A 65 5.29 -3.10 -0.22
CA ARG A 65 5.91 -3.43 1.06
C ARG A 65 5.84 -2.21 1.97
N THR A 66 5.17 -2.32 3.12
CA THR A 66 4.93 -1.20 4.04
C THR A 66 5.54 -1.37 5.42
N ASP A 67 6.33 -2.43 5.65
CA ASP A 67 6.88 -2.81 6.96
C ASP A 67 7.72 -1.72 7.65
N ARG A 68 8.19 -0.72 6.90
CA ARG A 68 9.02 0.39 7.40
C ARG A 68 8.38 1.77 7.19
N LEU A 69 7.15 1.81 6.69
CA LEU A 69 6.46 3.05 6.38
C LEU A 69 5.63 3.47 7.60
N THR A 70 5.92 4.65 8.12
CA THR A 70 5.11 5.25 9.18
C THR A 70 3.74 5.68 8.62
N PRO A 71 2.67 5.67 9.43
CA PRO A 71 1.36 6.12 8.99
C PRO A 71 1.40 7.54 8.42
N CYS A 72 0.69 7.77 7.33
CA CYS A 72 0.62 9.04 6.64
C CYS A 72 -0.76 9.29 6.03
N ASP A 73 -1.32 10.45 6.33
CA ASP A 73 -2.63 10.90 5.83
C ASP A 73 -2.52 11.82 4.60
N ASP A 74 -1.31 12.31 4.28
CA ASP A 74 -1.03 13.19 3.14
C ASP A 74 -0.16 12.46 2.09
N LEU A 75 -0.80 11.50 1.40
CA LEU A 75 -0.18 10.73 0.32
C LEU A 75 -0.31 11.48 -1.01
N ALA A 76 0.84 11.74 -1.64
CA ALA A 76 0.93 12.33 -2.97
C ALA A 76 1.53 11.35 -3.99
N PRO A 77 0.72 10.78 -4.89
CA PRO A 77 1.21 9.96 -5.99
C PRO A 77 1.86 10.82 -7.09
N PHE A 78 2.83 10.26 -7.80
CA PHE A 78 3.52 10.91 -8.92
C PHE A 78 4.15 9.90 -9.89
N LEU A 79 4.34 10.29 -11.15
CA LEU A 79 5.25 9.59 -12.06
C LEU A 79 6.70 10.07 -11.85
N PRO A 80 7.67 9.16 -11.71
CA PRO A 80 9.08 9.53 -11.68
C PRO A 80 9.48 10.37 -12.90
N SER A 81 10.46 11.27 -12.71
CA SER A 81 10.90 12.19 -13.76
C SER A 81 11.28 11.48 -15.05
N GLY A 82 10.74 11.94 -16.18
CA GLY A 82 11.01 11.38 -17.51
C GLY A 82 10.21 10.12 -17.85
N MET A 83 9.41 9.59 -16.93
CA MET A 83 8.48 8.50 -17.26
C MET A 83 7.22 9.02 -17.95
N LYS A 84 6.75 8.22 -18.91
CA LYS A 84 5.47 8.40 -19.61
C LYS A 84 4.53 7.27 -19.24
N LEU A 85 3.23 7.48 -19.42
CA LEU A 85 2.23 6.42 -19.30
C LEU A 85 2.56 5.28 -20.28
N ARG A 86 2.62 4.05 -19.77
CA ARG A 86 2.89 2.83 -20.53
C ARG A 86 2.23 1.64 -19.83
N SER A 87 2.08 0.51 -20.53
CA SER A 87 1.35 -0.65 -19.99
C SER A 87 1.90 -1.20 -18.67
N ARG A 88 3.21 -1.14 -18.40
CA ARG A 88 3.77 -1.49 -17.09
C ARG A 88 4.69 -0.39 -16.61
N MET A 89 4.40 0.27 -15.49
CA MET A 89 5.16 1.42 -15.01
C MET A 89 5.23 1.50 -13.50
N THR A 90 6.23 2.23 -13.01
CA THR A 90 6.37 2.53 -11.57
C THR A 90 5.62 3.81 -11.23
N VAL A 91 4.83 3.78 -10.16
CA VAL A 91 4.23 4.97 -9.57
C VAL A 91 4.92 5.23 -8.24
N GLY A 92 5.39 6.46 -8.04
CA GLY A 92 5.89 6.90 -6.74
C GLY A 92 4.71 7.37 -5.89
N VAL A 93 4.71 7.05 -4.61
CA VAL A 93 3.79 7.61 -3.63
C VAL A 93 4.63 8.17 -2.50
N ARG A 94 4.57 9.49 -2.30
CA ARG A 94 5.29 10.16 -1.23
C ARG A 94 4.34 10.58 -0.11
N CYS A 95 4.82 10.54 1.12
CA CYS A 95 4.16 11.17 2.25
C CYS A 95 4.71 12.59 2.42
N ASN A 96 3.85 13.61 2.39
CA ASN A 96 4.24 15.02 2.43
C ASN A 96 4.38 15.61 3.85
N THR A 97 4.49 14.76 4.88
CA THR A 97 4.69 15.20 6.26
C THR A 97 6.17 15.49 6.57
N ALA A 98 6.46 16.09 7.73
CA ALA A 98 7.82 16.38 8.18
C ALA A 98 8.72 15.13 8.32
N LYS A 99 8.12 13.96 8.57
CA LYS A 99 8.80 12.65 8.56
C LYS A 99 8.35 11.84 7.35
N GLY A 100 8.35 12.50 6.19
CA GLY A 100 7.93 11.92 4.93
C GLY A 100 8.80 10.74 4.49
N TRP A 101 8.21 9.90 3.66
CA TRP A 101 8.86 8.77 3.00
C TRP A 101 8.37 8.71 1.56
N THR A 102 9.02 7.89 0.73
CA THR A 102 8.56 7.61 -0.64
C THR A 102 8.58 6.11 -0.88
N ALA A 103 7.45 5.58 -1.34
CA ALA A 103 7.30 4.20 -1.78
C ALA A 103 7.16 4.18 -3.31
N TYR A 104 7.67 3.13 -3.93
CA TYR A 104 7.52 2.90 -5.36
C TYR A 104 6.74 1.62 -5.57
N VAL A 105 5.63 1.73 -6.31
CA VAL A 105 4.74 0.60 -6.60
C VAL A 105 4.71 0.33 -8.08
N GLN A 106 4.59 -0.95 -8.43
CA GLN A 106 4.50 -1.37 -9.81
C GLN A 106 3.04 -1.39 -10.23
N ALA A 107 2.73 -0.68 -11.31
CA ALA A 107 1.41 -0.62 -11.92
C ALA A 107 1.41 -1.33 -13.28
N SER A 108 0.30 -1.99 -13.57
CA SER A 108 -0.05 -2.52 -14.89
C SER A 108 -1.33 -1.83 -15.36
N VAL A 109 -1.31 -1.33 -16.59
CA VAL A 109 -2.41 -0.59 -17.22
C VAL A 109 -2.71 -1.22 -18.57
N SER A 110 -3.99 -1.41 -18.82
CA SER A 110 -4.54 -1.84 -20.11
C SER A 110 -5.69 -0.90 -20.46
N VAL A 111 -5.72 -0.41 -21.70
CA VAL A 111 -6.82 0.41 -22.20
C VAL A 111 -7.35 -0.27 -23.45
N ALA A 112 -8.63 -0.65 -23.43
CA ALA A 112 -9.28 -1.19 -24.61
C ALA A 112 -9.41 -0.09 -25.67
N GLY A 113 -9.07 -0.37 -26.92
CA GLY A 113 -9.12 0.62 -27.98
C GLY A 113 -9.37 -0.01 -29.33
N HIS A 114 -9.86 0.81 -30.26
CA HIS A 114 -10.10 0.38 -31.63
C HIS A 114 -8.86 0.54 -32.48
N TYR A 115 -8.63 -0.43 -33.37
CA TYR A 115 -7.54 -0.37 -34.33
C TYR A 115 -7.97 -0.95 -35.66
N TYR A 116 -7.28 -0.56 -36.72
CA TYR A 116 -7.55 -1.07 -38.06
C TYR A 116 -6.56 -2.17 -38.42
N VAL A 117 -7.07 -3.23 -39.03
CA VAL A 117 -6.29 -4.29 -39.67
C VAL A 117 -6.62 -4.34 -41.15
N ALA A 118 -5.73 -4.92 -41.96
CA ALA A 118 -6.01 -5.12 -43.37
C ALA A 118 -7.16 -6.15 -43.54
N SER A 119 -8.20 -5.78 -44.27
CA SER A 119 -9.33 -6.66 -44.61
C SER A 119 -9.02 -7.60 -45.78
N ARG A 120 -7.97 -7.28 -46.55
CA ARG A 120 -7.53 -7.98 -47.77
C ARG A 120 -6.04 -7.72 -48.04
N LEU A 121 -5.49 -8.38 -49.06
CA LEU A 121 -4.14 -8.10 -49.57
C LEU A 121 -4.09 -6.70 -50.20
N ILE A 122 -3.04 -5.94 -49.88
CA ILE A 122 -2.81 -4.57 -50.36
C ILE A 122 -1.46 -4.54 -51.06
N ALA A 123 -1.44 -4.15 -52.33
CA ALA A 123 -0.19 -4.09 -53.10
C ALA A 123 0.68 -2.89 -52.69
N ALA A 124 2.01 -3.04 -52.82
CA ALA A 124 2.93 -1.93 -52.57
C ALA A 124 2.63 -0.75 -53.52
N GLY A 125 2.57 0.45 -52.96
CA GLY A 125 2.25 1.68 -53.71
C GLY A 125 0.76 1.91 -53.97
N GLN A 126 -0.12 0.99 -53.57
CA GLN A 126 -1.57 1.20 -53.63
C GLN A 126 -2.01 2.20 -52.55
N ALA A 127 -2.85 3.18 -52.92
CA ALA A 127 -3.47 4.07 -51.96
C ALA A 127 -4.52 3.32 -51.12
N LEU A 128 -4.52 3.55 -49.79
CA LEU A 128 -5.48 2.95 -48.86
C LEU A 128 -6.85 3.62 -48.97
N THR A 129 -7.88 2.79 -48.95
CA THR A 129 -9.29 3.19 -48.92
C THR A 129 -10.00 2.55 -47.72
N PRO A 130 -11.18 3.04 -47.30
CA PRO A 130 -11.95 2.39 -46.23
C PRO A 130 -12.26 0.91 -46.49
N ALA A 131 -12.35 0.48 -47.75
CA ALA A 131 -12.57 -0.92 -48.12
C ALA A 131 -11.37 -1.84 -47.79
N ASP A 132 -10.17 -1.26 -47.57
CA ASP A 132 -8.95 -1.99 -47.24
C ASP A 132 -8.78 -2.24 -45.74
N LEU A 133 -9.62 -1.59 -44.91
CA LEU A 133 -9.48 -1.56 -43.46
C LEU A 133 -10.67 -2.27 -42.80
N ASP A 134 -10.37 -3.10 -41.80
CA ASP A 134 -11.35 -3.68 -40.89
C ASP A 134 -11.07 -3.19 -39.48
N ALA A 135 -12.10 -2.69 -38.79
CA ALA A 135 -11.98 -2.18 -37.42
C ALA A 135 -12.07 -3.34 -36.42
N ARG A 136 -11.18 -3.33 -35.43
CA ARG A 136 -11.16 -4.27 -34.30
C ARG A 136 -11.49 -3.57 -32.99
#